data_AF-A0A956M5T5-F1
#
_entry.id   AF-A0A956M5T5-F1
#
_cell.length_a   1.000
_cell.length_b   1.000
_cell.length_c   1.000
_cell.angle_alpha   90.00
_cell.angle_beta   90.00
_cell.angle_gamma   90.00
#
_symmetry.space_group_name_H-M   'P 1'
#
loop_
_entity.id
_entity.type
_entity.pdbx_description
1 polymer ?
#
loop_
_entity_poly.entity_id
_entity_poly.type
_entity_poly.pdbx_seq_one_letter_code
_entity_poly.pdbx_strand_id
1 'polypeptide(L)'
;DFGGQEIMTATHQFFLTKRCVYILVLDARKDDNTATQIRQWVKRIKATGGNVAIIVVANQVDINTAFGFDNEFELQQEFPQIKAFIKASCKTSENIERIKDELAELIPQADLFNTEIDERWMHIKDQLQKETKQKFFLDENRFTEICQANELADKAGQHNAITFLHDLGLVLHFEDLSKELSEFFVLDPYWITYGVYQILTSKRAGEVNGRVPMEQLEYIVNEEEAKEAVYQPKEHKKITYTKSQREFLVDILHEFKLCFRSPDRCEFILPDLLPTKEPEIITHPLRTDSEAIRFVYQYDYLPNSLMPRIIVETHRLQQESWRTGCVLGYNGSMALISAYQSRISLTVSGEPRKKYEFMAIIRHLLDTINSTLSDQPDMLIPLPGTTEFADYEELLERERDGERDYTIYKPVKKKFNISELLQGVASQYEIAMLSRQVDILTDKVDDVQESLDRYFEKLMQNPANARLKEDILNALQENSIAQIKEINREIIDFLAVCFEHLHGDIDSELQEIYAKLHKTSNVQMKLKLAVPLLNLLGVKFETEVDLKGWAKKMDKKYKMPLFKSLGLLS
;
A
#
# COMPACT_ATOMS: atom_id res chain seq x y z
N ASP A 1 -6.70 19.21 -14.16
CA ASP A 1 -8.13 19.08 -14.46
C ASP A 1 -8.43 17.60 -14.52
N PHE A 2 -9.02 17.06 -13.45
CA PHE A 2 -9.38 15.66 -13.38
C PHE A 2 -10.86 15.60 -13.73
N GLY A 3 -11.14 15.40 -15.02
CA GLY A 3 -12.51 15.21 -15.46
C GLY A 3 -13.12 14.06 -14.65
N GLY A 4 -14.33 14.25 -14.10
CA GLY A 4 -15.04 13.27 -13.27
C GLY A 4 -15.38 11.94 -13.96
N GLN A 5 -14.73 11.62 -15.09
CA GLN A 5 -14.71 10.26 -15.63
C GLN A 5 -14.05 9.36 -14.60
N GLU A 6 -14.77 8.33 -14.19
CA GLU A 6 -14.40 7.27 -13.23
C GLU A 6 -13.12 6.49 -13.61
N ILE A 7 -12.42 6.90 -14.67
CA ILE A 7 -11.21 6.25 -15.13
C ILE A 7 -10.06 6.70 -14.22
N MET A 8 -10.03 6.03 -13.07
CA MET A 8 -8.88 5.76 -12.20
C MET A 8 -8.74 6.72 -11.02
N THR A 9 -9.55 6.45 -9.99
CA THR A 9 -9.46 7.08 -8.65
C THR A 9 -8.08 6.93 -8.03
N ALA A 10 -7.42 5.83 -8.37
CA ALA A 10 -5.99 5.58 -8.32
C ALA A 10 -5.07 6.77 -8.66
N THR A 11 -5.30 7.44 -9.80
CA THR A 11 -4.40 8.51 -10.26
C THR A 11 -4.42 9.71 -9.33
N HIS A 12 -5.51 9.93 -8.60
CA HIS A 12 -5.63 11.03 -7.66
C HIS A 12 -4.60 10.95 -6.53
N GLN A 13 -4.03 9.77 -6.23
CA GLN A 13 -2.93 9.66 -5.26
C GLN A 13 -1.64 10.34 -5.73
N PHE A 14 -1.43 10.50 -7.05
CA PHE A 14 -0.31 11.27 -7.59
C PHE A 14 -0.50 12.78 -7.47
N PHE A 15 -1.72 13.26 -7.22
CA PHE A 15 -2.10 14.65 -7.47
C PHE A 15 -2.88 15.35 -6.38
N LEU A 16 -3.58 14.58 -5.54
CA LEU A 16 -4.25 15.12 -4.37
C LEU A 16 -3.21 15.26 -3.27
N THR A 17 -2.54 16.41 -3.31
CA THR A 17 -1.53 16.77 -2.33
C THR A 17 -2.17 17.49 -1.15
N LYS A 18 -1.40 17.57 -0.06
CA LYS A 18 -1.71 18.45 1.07
C LYS A 18 -1.37 19.89 0.68
N ARG A 19 -1.85 20.87 1.46
CA ARG A 19 -1.49 22.30 1.32
C ARG A 19 -1.91 22.95 -0.01
N CYS A 20 -3.08 22.61 -0.52
CA CYS A 20 -3.64 23.24 -1.73
C CYS A 20 -5.10 23.69 -1.51
N VAL A 21 -5.60 24.48 -2.46
CA VAL A 21 -7.02 24.89 -2.53
C VAL A 21 -7.68 24.12 -3.66
N TYR A 22 -8.76 23.42 -3.36
CA TYR A 22 -9.51 22.64 -4.34
C TYR A 22 -10.64 23.45 -4.93
N ILE A 23 -10.84 23.33 -6.25
CA ILE A 23 -12.02 23.85 -6.94
C ILE A 23 -12.82 22.64 -7.43
N LEU A 24 -13.97 22.38 -6.80
CA LEU A 24 -14.90 21.35 -7.23
C LEU A 24 -15.83 21.93 -8.28
N VAL A 25 -15.69 21.51 -9.54
CA VAL A 25 -16.49 22.03 -10.66
C VAL A 25 -17.63 21.06 -11.00
N LEU A 26 -18.87 21.54 -10.92
CA LEU A 26 -20.11 20.83 -11.29
C LEU A 26 -20.64 21.33 -12.64
N ASP A 27 -21.38 20.48 -13.36
CA ASP A 27 -22.11 20.84 -14.58
C ASP A 27 -23.57 21.16 -14.26
N ALA A 28 -23.92 22.46 -14.28
CA ALA A 28 -25.26 22.94 -13.97
C ALA A 28 -26.36 22.42 -14.92
N ARG A 29 -26.02 21.79 -16.05
CA ARG A 29 -26.98 21.21 -17.01
C ARG A 29 -27.38 19.77 -16.71
N LYS A 30 -26.48 18.99 -16.11
CA LYS A 30 -26.56 17.52 -16.08
C LYS A 30 -26.60 16.95 -14.68
N ASP A 31 -26.05 17.67 -13.71
CA ASP A 31 -25.88 17.14 -12.37
C ASP A 31 -27.17 17.28 -11.57
N ASP A 32 -27.92 16.18 -11.49
CA ASP A 32 -29.01 16.01 -10.54
C ASP A 32 -28.45 15.61 -9.16
N ASN A 33 -29.14 16.02 -8.09
CA ASN A 33 -28.78 15.66 -6.71
C ASN A 33 -27.38 16.17 -6.28
N THR A 34 -27.12 17.45 -6.60
CA THR A 34 -25.84 18.15 -6.44
C THR A 34 -25.27 18.03 -5.03
N ALA A 35 -26.10 18.12 -3.99
CA ALA A 35 -25.68 17.97 -2.61
C ALA A 35 -25.03 16.60 -2.31
N THR A 36 -25.57 15.53 -2.89
CA THR A 36 -25.00 14.18 -2.73
C THR A 36 -23.65 14.08 -3.43
N GLN A 37 -23.53 14.65 -4.64
CA GLN A 37 -22.27 14.65 -5.38
C GLN A 37 -21.19 15.48 -4.67
N ILE A 38 -21.55 16.68 -4.18
CA ILE A 38 -20.66 17.52 -3.38
C ILE A 38 -20.18 16.74 -2.16
N ARG A 39 -21.10 16.12 -1.41
CA ARG A 39 -20.76 15.29 -0.25
C ARG A 39 -19.77 14.17 -0.61
N GLN A 40 -19.99 13.45 -1.70
CA GLN A 40 -19.09 12.38 -2.16
C GLN A 40 -17.70 12.91 -2.52
N TRP A 41 -17.63 14.00 -3.28
CA TRP A 41 -16.36 14.61 -3.67
C TRP A 41 -15.60 15.20 -2.49
N VAL A 42 -16.29 15.86 -1.56
CA VAL A 42 -15.68 16.43 -0.36
C VAL A 42 -15.15 15.34 0.56
N LYS A 43 -15.92 14.25 0.77
CA LYS A 43 -15.42 13.05 1.49
C LYS A 43 -14.19 12.46 0.79
N ARG A 44 -14.18 12.39 -0.55
CA ARG A 44 -13.03 11.91 -1.33
C ARG A 44 -11.79 12.80 -1.19
N ILE A 45 -11.96 14.12 -1.24
CA ILE A 45 -10.87 15.10 -1.03
C ILE A 45 -10.34 14.98 0.40
N LYS A 46 -11.24 14.90 1.40
CA LYS A 46 -10.86 14.72 2.81
C LYS A 46 -10.05 13.44 3.04
N ALA A 47 -10.44 12.34 2.39
CA ALA A 47 -9.77 11.05 2.49
C ALA A 47 -8.36 11.02 1.90
N THR A 48 -7.98 11.99 1.07
CA THR A 48 -6.72 11.98 0.30
C THR A 48 -5.85 13.20 0.58
N GLY A 49 -6.40 14.41 0.41
CA GLY A 49 -5.72 15.69 0.64
C GLY A 49 -5.83 16.22 2.07
N GLY A 50 -6.63 15.59 2.93
CA GLY A 50 -6.88 16.04 4.31
C GLY A 50 -7.88 17.20 4.38
N ASN A 51 -7.78 18.02 5.44
CA ASN A 51 -8.70 19.13 5.67
C ASN A 51 -8.24 20.41 4.93
N VAL A 52 -8.56 20.48 3.65
CA VAL A 52 -8.13 21.52 2.69
C VAL A 52 -9.30 22.41 2.28
N ALA A 53 -9.04 23.69 1.99
CA ALA A 53 -10.08 24.62 1.55
C ALA A 53 -10.66 24.21 0.19
N ILE A 54 -11.99 24.20 0.08
CA ILE A 54 -12.72 23.82 -1.13
C ILE A 54 -13.63 24.98 -1.58
N ILE A 55 -13.53 25.35 -2.85
CA ILE A 55 -14.48 26.23 -3.54
C ILE A 55 -15.35 25.35 -4.44
N VAL A 56 -16.66 25.37 -4.25
CA VAL A 56 -17.59 24.65 -5.12
C VAL A 56 -18.08 25.59 -6.21
N VAL A 57 -17.86 25.21 -7.46
CA VAL A 57 -18.20 26.00 -8.64
C VAL A 57 -19.19 25.24 -9.51
N ALA A 58 -20.39 25.76 -9.72
CA ALA A 58 -21.30 25.25 -10.74
C ALA A 58 -21.05 26.02 -12.03
N ASN A 59 -20.51 25.34 -13.05
CA ASN A 59 -20.26 25.94 -14.36
C ASN A 59 -21.48 25.81 -15.27
N GLN A 60 -21.52 26.61 -16.34
CA GLN A 60 -22.52 26.59 -17.41
C GLN A 60 -23.92 27.07 -16.98
N VAL A 61 -23.97 27.97 -16.00
CA VAL A 61 -25.21 28.60 -15.55
C VAL A 61 -25.84 29.51 -16.60
N ASP A 62 -25.10 29.86 -17.66
CA ASP A 62 -25.66 30.54 -18.85
C ASP A 62 -26.69 29.68 -19.59
N ILE A 63 -26.65 28.36 -19.42
CA ILE A 63 -27.59 27.42 -20.02
C ILE A 63 -28.72 27.06 -19.04
N ASN A 64 -28.40 26.89 -17.75
CA ASN A 64 -29.38 26.68 -16.69
C ASN A 64 -29.29 27.77 -15.62
N THR A 65 -29.92 28.91 -15.89
CA THR A 65 -29.90 30.09 -15.01
C THR A 65 -30.67 29.86 -13.69
N ALA A 66 -31.55 28.86 -13.65
CA ALA A 66 -32.32 28.49 -12.47
C ALA A 66 -31.56 27.56 -11.51
N PHE A 67 -30.34 27.13 -11.86
CA PHE A 67 -29.54 26.24 -11.02
C PHE A 67 -29.34 26.84 -9.63
N GLY A 68 -29.64 26.04 -8.60
CA GLY A 68 -29.39 26.33 -7.19
C GLY A 68 -28.57 25.20 -6.59
N PHE A 69 -27.70 25.52 -5.64
CA PHE A 69 -27.12 24.48 -4.79
C PHE A 69 -28.16 24.12 -3.72
N ASP A 70 -28.43 22.84 -3.56
CA ASP A 70 -29.33 22.37 -2.50
C ASP A 70 -28.57 22.34 -1.17
N ASN A 71 -29.19 22.87 -0.10
CA ASN A 71 -28.70 22.77 1.28
C ASN A 71 -27.27 23.31 1.50
N GLU A 72 -26.93 24.47 0.92
CA GLU A 72 -25.60 25.09 1.05
C GLU A 72 -25.15 25.24 2.51
N PHE A 73 -26.06 25.68 3.38
CA PHE A 73 -25.78 25.91 4.79
C PHE A 73 -25.49 24.61 5.53
N GLU A 74 -26.32 23.58 5.33
CA GLU A 74 -26.12 22.26 5.93
C GLU A 74 -24.84 21.61 5.43
N LEU A 75 -24.50 21.75 4.15
CA LEU A 75 -23.25 21.26 3.59
C LEU A 75 -22.02 21.99 4.17
N GLN A 76 -22.10 23.29 4.44
CA GLN A 76 -21.02 24.02 5.12
C GLN A 76 -20.89 23.65 6.59
N GLN A 77 -21.99 23.33 7.26
CA GLN A 77 -21.95 22.81 8.63
C GLN A 77 -21.34 21.40 8.69
N GLU A 78 -21.73 20.52 7.77
CA GLU A 78 -21.19 19.17 7.67
C GLU A 78 -19.71 19.19 7.23
N PHE A 79 -19.36 20.10 6.31
CA PHE A 79 -18.03 20.25 5.74
C PHE A 79 -17.53 21.70 5.84
N PRO A 80 -16.99 22.13 7.01
CA PRO A 80 -16.47 23.50 7.22
C PRO A 80 -15.30 23.90 6.30
N GLN A 81 -14.73 22.93 5.60
CA GLN A 81 -13.69 23.09 4.60
C GLN A 81 -14.22 23.70 3.29
N ILE A 82 -15.53 23.61 3.02
CA ILE A 82 -16.16 24.32 1.91
C ILE A 82 -16.25 25.81 2.27
N LYS A 83 -15.51 26.65 1.54
CA LYS A 83 -15.39 28.08 1.83
C LYS A 83 -16.34 28.94 1.01
N ALA A 84 -16.65 28.52 -0.22
CA ALA A 84 -17.53 29.27 -1.10
C ALA A 84 -18.31 28.38 -2.07
N PHE A 85 -19.50 28.84 -2.42
CA PHE A 85 -20.32 28.34 -3.52
C PHE A 85 -20.45 29.41 -4.59
N ILE A 86 -20.07 29.09 -5.82
CA ILE A 86 -20.02 30.05 -6.92
C ILE A 86 -20.71 29.47 -8.15
N LYS A 87 -21.64 30.22 -8.71
CA LYS A 87 -22.28 29.92 -10.00
C LYS A 87 -21.53 30.67 -11.08
N ALA A 88 -20.94 29.99 -12.04
CA ALA A 88 -20.10 30.61 -13.06
C ALA A 88 -20.46 30.14 -14.47
N SER A 89 -20.08 30.93 -15.46
CA SER A 89 -20.12 30.51 -16.85
C SER A 89 -18.80 30.86 -17.52
N CYS A 90 -18.06 29.83 -17.94
CA CYS A 90 -16.85 30.05 -18.74
C CYS A 90 -17.14 30.69 -20.10
N LYS A 91 -18.37 30.57 -20.64
CA LYS A 91 -18.73 31.12 -21.95
C LYS A 91 -18.95 32.62 -21.89
N THR A 92 -19.66 33.10 -20.87
CA THR A 92 -19.94 34.53 -20.67
C THR A 92 -18.90 35.20 -19.77
N SER A 93 -17.97 34.41 -19.19
CA SER A 93 -17.03 34.84 -18.14
C SER A 93 -17.72 35.34 -16.87
N GLU A 94 -18.97 34.95 -16.64
CA GLU A 94 -19.74 35.30 -15.45
C GLU A 94 -19.12 34.69 -14.18
N ASN A 95 -18.97 35.51 -13.14
CA ASN A 95 -18.40 35.17 -11.82
C ASN A 95 -16.98 34.56 -11.83
N ILE A 96 -16.26 34.64 -12.96
CA ILE A 96 -14.86 34.20 -13.02
C ILE A 96 -13.95 35.10 -12.17
N GLU A 97 -14.20 36.41 -12.12
CA GLU A 97 -13.46 37.32 -11.22
C GLU A 97 -13.73 36.99 -9.75
N ARG A 98 -14.96 36.65 -9.39
CA ARG A 98 -15.28 36.22 -8.02
C ARG A 98 -14.50 34.97 -7.61
N ILE A 99 -14.31 34.01 -8.52
CA ILE A 99 -13.47 32.83 -8.25
C ILE A 99 -12.02 33.26 -7.97
N LYS A 100 -11.49 34.24 -8.72
CA LYS A 100 -10.13 34.76 -8.49
C LYS A 100 -10.01 35.48 -7.15
N ASP A 101 -11.01 36.26 -6.77
CA ASP A 101 -11.04 36.98 -5.49
C ASP A 101 -11.03 35.99 -4.32
N GLU A 102 -11.86 34.95 -4.38
CA GLU A 102 -11.91 33.90 -3.36
C GLU A 102 -10.60 33.11 -3.28
N LEU A 103 -9.98 32.81 -4.43
CA LEU A 103 -8.64 32.22 -4.45
C LEU A 103 -7.60 33.15 -3.82
N ALA A 104 -7.64 34.45 -4.12
CA ALA A 104 -6.71 35.44 -3.56
C ALA A 104 -6.87 35.58 -2.04
N GLU A 105 -8.06 35.35 -1.49
CA GLU A 105 -8.32 35.34 -0.05
C GLU A 105 -7.89 34.03 0.62
N LEU A 106 -8.14 32.87 -0.02
CA LEU A 106 -7.88 31.55 0.57
C LEU A 106 -6.42 31.09 0.45
N ILE A 107 -5.74 31.43 -0.65
CA ILE A 107 -4.35 31.01 -0.89
C ILE A 107 -3.43 31.45 0.26
N PRO A 108 -3.48 32.70 0.75
CA PRO A 108 -2.66 33.14 1.90
C PRO A 108 -3.00 32.44 3.23
N GLN A 109 -4.20 31.86 3.36
CA GLN A 109 -4.63 31.14 4.57
C GLN A 109 -4.14 29.69 4.58
N ALA A 110 -3.65 29.17 3.44
CA ALA A 110 -3.11 27.83 3.38
C ALA A 110 -1.84 27.73 4.21
N ASP A 111 -1.65 26.60 4.93
CA ASP A 111 -0.51 26.36 5.82
C ASP A 111 0.86 26.64 5.18
N LEU A 112 0.95 26.46 3.86
CA LEU A 112 2.14 26.72 3.08
C LEU A 112 2.65 28.17 3.21
N PHE A 113 1.76 29.17 3.26
CA PHE A 113 2.17 30.58 3.30
C PHE A 113 2.86 30.97 4.62
N ASN A 114 2.58 30.24 5.70
CA ASN A 114 3.22 30.45 7.00
C ASN A 114 4.45 29.56 7.20
N THR A 115 4.81 28.72 6.22
CA THR A 115 5.96 27.82 6.31
C THR A 115 7.22 28.60 5.95
N GLU A 116 8.10 28.80 6.94
CA GLU A 116 9.46 29.31 6.68
C GLU A 116 10.25 28.25 5.92
N ILE A 117 10.81 28.62 4.78
CA ILE A 117 11.65 27.75 3.95
C ILE A 117 13.03 28.36 3.80
N ASP A 118 14.01 27.49 3.52
CA ASP A 118 15.35 27.92 3.18
C ASP A 118 15.35 28.61 1.82
N GLU A 119 15.88 29.84 1.74
CA GLU A 119 15.95 30.61 0.49
C GLU A 119 16.70 29.86 -0.62
N ARG A 120 17.68 29.01 -0.25
CA ARG A 120 18.43 28.17 -1.19
C ARG A 120 17.52 27.23 -2.00
N TRP A 121 16.39 26.81 -1.42
CA TRP A 121 15.45 25.91 -2.08
C TRP A 121 14.77 26.56 -3.29
N MET A 122 14.64 27.89 -3.32
CA MET A 122 14.04 28.59 -4.45
C MET A 122 14.89 28.46 -5.71
N HIS A 123 16.21 28.61 -5.56
CA HIS A 123 17.16 28.45 -6.67
C HIS A 123 17.24 26.99 -7.15
N ILE A 124 17.26 26.04 -6.20
CA ILE A 124 17.23 24.61 -6.51
C ILE A 124 15.95 24.27 -7.28
N LYS A 125 14.78 24.72 -6.81
CA LYS A 125 13.49 24.53 -7.48
C LYS A 125 13.51 25.05 -8.91
N ASP A 126 13.91 26.31 -9.13
CA ASP A 126 13.91 26.92 -10.46
C ASP A 126 14.83 26.15 -11.42
N GLN A 127 15.98 25.66 -10.94
CA GLN A 127 16.91 24.86 -11.73
C GLN A 127 16.36 23.47 -12.04
N LEU A 128 15.79 22.77 -11.05
CA LEU A 128 15.18 21.46 -11.24
C LEU A 128 14.04 21.54 -12.26
N GLN A 129 13.11 22.48 -12.10
CA GLN A 129 12.00 22.64 -13.03
C GLN A 129 12.45 22.95 -14.47
N LYS A 130 13.53 23.72 -14.62
CA LYS A 130 14.09 24.02 -15.93
C LYS A 130 14.70 22.78 -16.59
N GLU A 131 15.46 21.99 -15.83
CA GLU A 131 16.12 20.79 -16.35
C GLU A 131 15.13 19.64 -16.59
N THR A 132 14.19 19.40 -15.67
CA THR A 132 13.16 18.34 -15.80
C THR A 132 12.19 18.63 -16.96
N LYS A 133 11.82 19.88 -17.22
CA LYS A 133 11.03 20.23 -18.42
C LYS A 133 11.73 19.92 -19.75
N GLN A 134 13.05 19.83 -19.75
CA GLN A 134 13.85 19.54 -20.95
C GLN A 134 14.19 18.06 -21.09
N LYS A 135 14.58 17.41 -19.97
CA LYS A 135 15.08 16.03 -19.94
C LYS A 135 14.08 15.01 -19.41
N PHE A 136 12.94 15.47 -18.89
CA PHE A 136 11.90 14.73 -18.17
C PHE A 136 12.29 14.18 -16.80
N PHE A 137 13.55 13.81 -16.58
CA PHE A 137 14.03 13.30 -15.30
C PHE A 137 15.52 13.63 -15.09
N LEU A 138 15.97 13.49 -13.85
CA LEU A 138 17.34 13.66 -13.41
C LEU A 138 17.72 12.51 -12.46
N ASP A 139 18.99 12.09 -12.52
CA ASP A 139 19.55 11.14 -11.57
C ASP A 139 19.95 11.81 -10.25
N GLU A 140 20.28 10.99 -9.25
CA GLU A 140 20.65 11.46 -7.91
C GLU A 140 21.94 12.31 -7.93
N ASN A 141 22.90 11.95 -8.79
CA ASN A 141 24.16 12.68 -8.92
C ASN A 141 23.91 14.12 -9.39
N ARG A 142 23.07 14.28 -10.42
CA ARG A 142 22.72 15.58 -10.96
C ARG A 142 21.93 16.41 -9.96
N PHE A 143 21.02 15.81 -9.22
CA PHE A 143 20.32 16.49 -8.12
C PHE A 143 21.31 16.98 -7.05
N THR A 144 22.25 16.13 -6.64
CA THR A 144 23.29 16.46 -5.65
C THR A 144 24.18 17.61 -6.14
N GLU A 145 24.59 17.59 -7.41
CA GLU A 145 25.35 18.69 -8.03
C GLU A 145 24.60 20.02 -7.99
N ILE A 146 23.30 20.00 -8.30
CA ILE A 146 22.44 21.20 -8.24
C ILE A 146 22.36 21.72 -6.81
N CYS A 147 22.19 20.84 -5.82
CA CYS A 147 22.14 21.25 -4.42
C CYS A 147 23.48 21.83 -3.95
N GLN A 148 24.61 21.19 -4.28
CA GLN A 148 25.94 21.68 -3.95
C GLN A 148 26.25 23.03 -4.60
N ALA A 149 25.84 23.24 -5.85
CA ALA A 149 26.00 24.51 -6.54
C ALA A 149 25.21 25.66 -5.89
N ASN A 150 24.14 25.33 -5.16
CA ASN A 150 23.31 26.26 -4.39
C ASN A 150 23.62 26.21 -2.88
N GLU A 151 24.85 25.82 -2.52
CA GLU A 151 25.37 25.82 -1.13
C GLU A 151 24.60 24.90 -0.16
N LEU A 152 23.90 23.88 -0.66
CA LEU A 152 23.19 22.87 0.12
C LEU A 152 23.89 21.51 -0.02
N ALA A 153 24.99 21.34 0.71
CA ALA A 153 25.81 20.13 0.64
C ALA A 153 25.38 19.03 1.63
N ASP A 154 24.59 19.37 2.64
CA ASP A 154 24.17 18.43 3.67
C ASP A 154 23.02 17.54 3.18
N LYS A 155 23.13 16.21 3.40
CA LYS A 155 22.14 15.24 2.92
C LYS A 155 20.75 15.45 3.52
N ALA A 156 20.67 15.86 4.78
CA ALA A 156 19.40 16.11 5.45
C ALA A 156 18.64 17.29 4.81
N GLY A 157 19.34 18.39 4.51
CA GLY A 157 18.80 19.53 3.82
C GLY A 157 18.40 19.22 2.38
N GLN A 158 19.20 18.43 1.66
CA GLN A 158 18.85 17.95 0.32
C GLN A 158 17.57 17.12 0.32
N HIS A 159 17.46 16.17 1.25
CA HIS A 159 16.27 15.35 1.44
C HIS A 159 15.05 16.23 1.77
N ASN A 160 15.14 17.13 2.75
CA ASN A 160 14.04 18.05 3.08
C ASN A 160 13.62 18.91 1.89
N ALA A 161 14.58 19.38 1.07
CA ALA A 161 14.28 20.17 -0.11
C ALA A 161 13.51 19.35 -1.15
N ILE A 162 13.95 18.13 -1.47
CA ILE A 162 13.26 17.32 -2.48
C ILE A 162 11.88 16.85 -2.01
N THR A 163 11.73 16.45 -0.74
CA THR A 163 10.44 16.09 -0.15
C THR A 163 9.48 17.27 -0.18
N PHE A 164 9.95 18.47 0.18
CA PHE A 164 9.12 19.68 0.12
C PHE A 164 8.66 20.01 -1.31
N LEU A 165 9.54 19.89 -2.31
CA LEU A 165 9.19 20.13 -3.70
C LEU A 165 8.27 19.03 -4.28
N HIS A 166 8.41 17.81 -3.80
CA HIS A 166 7.50 16.69 -4.08
C HIS A 166 6.10 16.95 -3.54
N ASP A 167 5.98 17.36 -2.27
CA ASP A 167 4.71 17.67 -1.63
C ASP A 167 3.95 18.80 -2.35
N LEU A 168 4.69 19.75 -2.93
CA LEU A 168 4.13 20.83 -3.74
C LEU A 168 3.75 20.40 -5.17
N GLY A 169 4.09 19.19 -5.59
CA GLY A 169 3.88 18.68 -6.94
C GLY A 169 4.69 19.43 -8.01
N LEU A 170 5.77 20.11 -7.62
CA LEU A 170 6.63 20.87 -8.54
C LEU A 170 7.60 19.97 -9.30
N VAL A 171 8.06 18.92 -8.62
CA VAL A 171 8.80 17.77 -9.14
C VAL A 171 8.30 16.53 -8.41
N LEU A 172 8.59 15.32 -8.89
CA LEU A 172 8.27 14.10 -8.15
C LEU A 172 9.56 13.37 -7.76
N HIS A 173 9.57 12.82 -6.55
CA HIS A 173 10.62 11.98 -6.02
C HIS A 173 9.97 10.86 -5.21
N PHE A 174 10.46 9.63 -5.37
CA PHE A 174 9.90 8.45 -4.72
C PHE A 174 11.03 7.71 -4.02
N GLU A 175 11.07 7.83 -2.69
CA GLU A 175 12.16 7.30 -1.86
C GLU A 175 12.18 5.76 -1.83
N ASP A 176 11.00 5.13 -1.89
CA ASP A 176 10.81 3.68 -1.77
C ASP A 176 11.02 2.90 -3.07
N LEU A 177 11.29 3.60 -4.19
CA LEU A 177 11.62 2.92 -5.44
C LEU A 177 12.98 2.24 -5.31
N SER A 178 13.06 0.98 -5.78
CA SER A 178 14.24 0.13 -5.64
C SER A 178 15.53 0.87 -6.04
N LYS A 179 16.63 0.64 -5.30
CA LYS A 179 17.98 1.20 -5.58
C LYS A 179 18.46 0.97 -7.02
N GLU A 180 17.85 0.04 -7.74
CA GLU A 180 18.06 -0.24 -9.17
C GLU A 180 17.59 0.90 -10.10
N LEU A 181 16.86 1.89 -9.58
CA LEU A 181 16.27 3.02 -10.30
C LEU A 181 17.00 4.36 -10.04
N SER A 182 18.29 4.34 -9.67
CA SER A 182 19.09 5.55 -9.42
C SER A 182 19.11 6.56 -10.59
N GLU A 183 18.75 6.13 -11.80
CA GLU A 183 18.57 6.96 -12.99
C GLU A 183 17.36 7.91 -12.90
N PHE A 184 16.34 7.55 -12.13
CA PHE A 184 15.04 8.24 -12.05
C PHE A 184 14.82 8.84 -10.66
N PHE A 185 15.63 9.83 -10.28
CA PHE A 185 15.59 10.43 -8.94
C PHE A 185 14.62 11.62 -8.84
N VAL A 186 14.76 12.61 -9.72
CA VAL A 186 13.84 13.76 -9.82
C VAL A 186 13.09 13.68 -11.14
N LEU A 187 11.77 13.75 -11.08
CA LEU A 187 10.90 13.53 -12.23
C LEU A 187 10.06 14.78 -12.53
N ASP A 188 9.85 15.03 -13.82
CA ASP A 188 8.85 15.98 -14.30
C ASP A 188 7.44 15.39 -14.05
N PRO A 189 6.56 16.11 -13.34
CA PRO A 189 5.20 15.64 -13.08
C PRO A 189 4.41 15.37 -14.37
N TYR A 190 4.59 16.18 -15.42
CA TYR A 190 3.87 15.97 -16.68
C TYR A 190 4.32 14.68 -17.40
N TRP A 191 5.61 14.36 -17.37
CA TRP A 191 6.15 13.13 -17.96
C TRP A 191 5.59 11.85 -17.32
N ILE A 192 5.57 11.75 -15.99
CA ILE A 192 5.01 10.57 -15.31
C ILE A 192 3.54 10.42 -15.63
N THR A 193 2.83 11.54 -15.57
CA THR A 193 1.38 11.55 -15.61
C THR A 193 0.85 11.28 -17.00
N TYR A 194 1.54 11.77 -18.03
CA TYR A 194 1.27 11.36 -19.40
C TYR A 194 1.40 9.84 -19.56
N GLY A 195 2.51 9.24 -19.10
CA GLY A 195 2.78 7.82 -19.27
C GLY A 195 1.78 6.93 -18.52
N VAL A 196 1.53 7.25 -17.24
CA VAL A 196 0.52 6.58 -16.40
C VAL A 196 -0.87 6.71 -17.03
N TYR A 197 -1.25 7.90 -17.49
CA TYR A 197 -2.56 8.12 -18.10
C TYR A 197 -2.74 7.32 -19.39
N GLN A 198 -1.71 7.20 -20.23
CA GLN A 198 -1.76 6.35 -21.43
C GLN A 198 -2.02 4.88 -21.06
N ILE A 199 -1.31 4.35 -20.06
CA ILE A 199 -1.48 2.95 -19.62
C ILE A 199 -2.89 2.71 -19.08
N LEU A 200 -3.33 3.57 -18.16
CA LEU A 200 -4.59 3.39 -17.46
C LEU A 200 -5.81 3.64 -18.36
N THR A 201 -5.70 4.55 -19.32
CA THR A 201 -6.78 4.84 -20.26
C THR A 201 -6.68 4.07 -21.56
N SER A 202 -5.74 3.14 -21.72
CA SER A 202 -5.55 2.36 -22.95
C SER A 202 -6.79 1.53 -23.30
N LYS A 203 -7.20 1.56 -24.58
CA LYS A 203 -8.20 0.61 -25.10
C LYS A 203 -7.61 -0.79 -25.12
N ARG A 204 -6.35 -0.92 -25.51
CA ARG A 204 -5.66 -2.20 -25.60
C ARG A 204 -5.61 -2.90 -24.24
N ALA A 205 -5.28 -2.17 -23.18
CA ALA A 205 -5.31 -2.70 -21.81
C ALA A 205 -6.72 -3.17 -21.40
N GLY A 206 -7.76 -2.46 -21.83
CA GLY A 206 -9.15 -2.87 -21.63
C GLY A 206 -9.55 -4.14 -22.41
N GLU A 207 -9.10 -4.28 -23.67
CA GLU A 207 -9.37 -5.45 -24.51
C GLU A 207 -8.79 -6.75 -23.96
N VAL A 208 -7.64 -6.66 -23.28
CA VAL A 208 -6.99 -7.80 -22.59
C VAL A 208 -7.47 -7.95 -21.13
N ASN A 209 -8.58 -7.30 -20.75
CA ASN A 209 -9.19 -7.36 -19.42
C ASN A 209 -8.22 -6.99 -18.29
N GLY A 210 -7.37 -5.98 -18.50
CA GLY A 210 -6.42 -5.49 -17.51
C GLY A 210 -5.20 -6.38 -17.27
N ARG A 211 -5.08 -7.54 -17.91
CA ARG A 211 -3.90 -8.41 -17.87
C ARG A 211 -3.00 -8.09 -19.06
N VAL A 212 -2.07 -7.17 -18.86
CA VAL A 212 -1.31 -6.55 -19.96
C VAL A 212 0.08 -7.19 -20.06
N PRO A 213 0.41 -7.83 -21.20
CA PRO A 213 1.77 -8.31 -21.44
C PRO A 213 2.76 -7.14 -21.54
N MET A 214 3.96 -7.30 -20.98
CA MET A 214 5.00 -6.25 -21.00
C MET A 214 5.39 -5.83 -22.42
N GLU A 215 5.28 -6.73 -23.40
CA GLU A 215 5.55 -6.46 -24.82
C GLU A 215 4.57 -5.44 -25.42
N GLN A 216 3.36 -5.33 -24.89
CA GLN A 216 2.34 -4.40 -25.40
C GLN A 216 2.53 -2.96 -24.88
N LEU A 217 3.40 -2.74 -23.89
CA LEU A 217 3.66 -1.40 -23.35
C LEU A 217 4.19 -0.42 -24.39
N GLU A 218 4.96 -0.91 -25.36
CA GLU A 218 5.45 -0.08 -26.48
C GLU A 218 4.30 0.53 -27.25
N TYR A 219 3.37 -0.32 -27.66
CA TYR A 219 2.18 0.10 -28.38
C TYR A 219 1.34 1.05 -27.52
N ILE A 220 1.03 0.66 -26.28
CA ILE A 220 0.14 1.42 -25.39
C ILE A 220 0.64 2.85 -25.14
N VAL A 221 1.94 3.02 -24.86
CA VAL A 221 2.46 4.32 -24.42
C VAL A 221 2.94 5.19 -25.60
N ASN A 222 3.47 4.58 -26.67
CA ASN A 222 4.10 5.32 -27.77
C ASN A 222 3.26 5.37 -29.06
N GLU A 223 2.47 4.33 -29.36
CA GLU A 223 1.81 4.17 -30.66
C GLU A 223 0.30 4.38 -30.62
N GLU A 224 -0.37 3.97 -29.53
CA GLU A 224 -1.81 4.14 -29.37
C GLU A 224 -2.16 5.62 -29.53
N GLU A 225 -3.13 5.92 -30.40
CA GLU A 225 -3.61 7.29 -30.54
C GLU A 225 -4.10 7.75 -29.18
N ALA A 226 -3.48 8.81 -28.67
CA ALA A 226 -3.89 9.42 -27.43
C ALA A 226 -5.40 9.72 -27.55
N LYS A 227 -6.18 9.40 -26.51
CA LYS A 227 -7.62 9.67 -26.45
C LYS A 227 -7.83 11.19 -26.27
N GLU A 228 -7.42 11.95 -27.28
CA GLU A 228 -7.26 13.40 -27.35
C GLU A 228 -8.57 14.17 -27.50
N ALA A 229 -9.71 13.50 -27.57
CA ALA A 229 -10.98 14.18 -27.87
C ALA A 229 -11.46 15.14 -26.75
N VAL A 230 -10.88 15.09 -25.54
CA VAL A 230 -11.44 15.81 -24.38
C VAL A 230 -10.55 16.94 -23.84
N TYR A 231 -9.24 16.95 -24.06
CA TYR A 231 -8.39 18.05 -23.59
C TYR A 231 -7.03 18.08 -24.30
N GLN A 232 -6.76 19.11 -25.12
CA GLN A 232 -5.42 19.40 -25.66
C GLN A 232 -4.87 20.64 -24.94
N PRO A 233 -3.91 20.50 -24.00
CA PRO A 233 -3.15 21.65 -23.52
C PRO A 233 -2.48 22.35 -24.71
N LYS A 234 -2.41 23.69 -24.70
CA LYS A 234 -1.76 24.48 -25.77
C LYS A 234 -0.31 24.08 -26.06
N GLU A 235 0.35 23.35 -25.16
CA GLU A 235 1.72 22.86 -25.26
C GLU A 235 1.82 21.33 -25.25
N HIS A 236 0.82 20.61 -25.79
CA HIS A 236 0.87 19.16 -25.84
C HIS A 236 2.06 18.67 -26.67
N LYS A 237 3.03 18.05 -26.01
CA LYS A 237 4.12 17.31 -26.65
C LYS A 237 3.84 15.82 -26.47
N LYS A 238 3.74 15.09 -27.58
CA LYS A 238 3.75 13.62 -27.55
C LYS A 238 5.09 13.17 -26.97
N ILE A 239 5.04 12.37 -25.91
CA ILE A 239 6.23 11.83 -25.24
C ILE A 239 6.42 10.39 -25.70
N THR A 240 7.65 10.01 -25.98
CA THR A 240 8.03 8.62 -26.29
C THR A 240 8.89 8.05 -25.18
N TYR A 241 8.60 6.82 -24.78
CA TYR A 241 9.23 6.13 -23.67
C TYR A 241 10.09 4.98 -24.19
N THR A 242 11.33 4.92 -23.72
CA THR A 242 12.25 3.80 -23.95
C THR A 242 11.83 2.57 -23.15
N LYS A 243 12.46 1.41 -23.39
CA LYS A 243 12.17 0.18 -22.64
C LYS A 243 12.34 0.36 -21.13
N SER A 244 13.46 0.93 -20.66
CA SER A 244 13.70 1.15 -19.23
C SER A 244 12.67 2.10 -18.62
N GLN A 245 12.29 3.15 -19.35
CA GLN A 245 11.26 4.10 -18.92
C GLN A 245 9.87 3.45 -18.83
N ARG A 246 9.53 2.53 -19.74
CA ARG A 246 8.27 1.78 -19.68
C ARG A 246 8.23 0.83 -18.48
N GLU A 247 9.34 0.16 -18.19
CA GLU A 247 9.47 -0.67 -16.98
C GLU A 247 9.32 0.17 -15.72
N PHE A 248 9.97 1.34 -15.69
CA PHE A 248 9.83 2.31 -14.60
C PHE A 248 8.38 2.77 -14.39
N LEU A 249 7.63 3.07 -15.46
CA LEU A 249 6.20 3.42 -15.32
C LEU A 249 5.39 2.30 -14.67
N VAL A 250 5.70 1.03 -14.94
CA VAL A 250 5.04 -0.11 -14.28
C VAL A 250 5.43 -0.20 -12.80
N ASP A 251 6.69 0.07 -12.46
CA ASP A 251 7.15 0.09 -11.07
C ASP A 251 6.47 1.21 -10.28
N ILE A 252 6.32 2.38 -10.88
CA ILE A 252 5.51 3.47 -10.33
C ILE A 252 4.07 3.01 -10.12
N LEU A 253 3.42 2.42 -11.12
CA LEU A 253 2.05 1.92 -10.95
C LEU A 253 1.95 0.88 -9.82
N HIS A 254 2.98 0.05 -9.64
CA HIS A 254 3.02 -0.94 -8.57
C HIS A 254 3.15 -0.29 -7.19
N GLU A 255 4.06 0.68 -7.05
CA GLU A 255 4.30 1.40 -5.80
C GLU A 255 3.03 2.12 -5.32
N PHE A 256 2.32 2.75 -6.26
CA PHE A 256 1.04 3.39 -6.02
C PHE A 256 -0.13 2.41 -5.83
N LYS A 257 0.15 1.10 -5.73
CA LYS A 257 -0.85 0.04 -5.55
C LYS A 257 -1.93 0.01 -6.63
N LEU A 258 -1.56 0.38 -7.86
CA LEU A 258 -2.45 0.42 -9.02
C LEU A 258 -2.27 -0.78 -9.94
N CYS A 259 -1.14 -1.47 -9.81
CA CYS A 259 -0.88 -2.70 -10.52
C CYS A 259 -0.02 -3.66 -9.71
N PHE A 260 0.06 -4.90 -10.17
CA PHE A 260 1.09 -5.83 -9.73
C PHE A 260 1.58 -6.65 -10.90
N ARG A 261 2.84 -7.09 -10.81
CA ARG A 261 3.43 -7.98 -11.82
C ARG A 261 3.01 -9.42 -11.55
N SER A 262 2.82 -10.20 -12.61
CA SER A 262 2.68 -11.65 -12.49
C SER A 262 3.96 -12.28 -11.89
N PRO A 263 3.88 -13.48 -11.29
CA PRO A 263 5.04 -14.17 -10.74
C PRO A 263 6.18 -14.40 -11.75
N ASP A 264 5.85 -14.57 -13.03
CA ASP A 264 6.81 -14.73 -14.12
C ASP A 264 7.32 -13.40 -14.71
N ARG A 265 6.78 -12.25 -14.24
CA ARG A 265 7.08 -10.88 -14.70
C ARG A 265 6.86 -10.64 -16.19
N CYS A 266 6.10 -11.50 -16.86
CA CYS A 266 5.77 -11.35 -18.28
C CYS A 266 4.59 -10.40 -18.52
N GLU A 267 3.70 -10.27 -17.53
CA GLU A 267 2.54 -9.40 -17.57
C GLU A 267 2.40 -8.59 -16.28
N PHE A 268 1.65 -7.50 -16.37
CA PHE A 268 1.18 -6.76 -15.20
C PHE A 268 -0.34 -6.68 -15.23
N ILE A 269 -0.94 -6.70 -14.05
CA ILE A 269 -2.39 -6.70 -13.88
C ILE A 269 -2.82 -5.35 -13.33
N LEU A 270 -3.76 -4.71 -14.02
CA LEU A 270 -4.45 -3.48 -13.63
C LEU A 270 -5.82 -3.85 -13.03
N PRO A 271 -6.00 -3.86 -11.70
CA PRO A 271 -7.25 -4.32 -11.09
C PRO A 271 -8.49 -3.52 -11.54
N ASP A 272 -8.34 -2.22 -11.79
CA ASP A 272 -9.42 -1.35 -12.29
C ASP A 272 -9.94 -1.76 -13.68
N LEU A 273 -9.11 -2.41 -14.50
CA LEU A 273 -9.48 -2.87 -15.84
C LEU A 273 -9.90 -4.34 -15.88
N LEU A 274 -9.88 -5.04 -14.75
CA LEU A 274 -10.38 -6.41 -14.67
C LEU A 274 -11.88 -6.50 -15.04
N PRO A 275 -12.37 -7.69 -15.43
CA PRO A 275 -13.78 -7.91 -15.70
C PRO A 275 -14.65 -7.54 -14.49
N THR A 276 -15.87 -7.10 -14.73
CA THR A 276 -16.86 -6.85 -13.66
C THR A 276 -17.62 -8.11 -13.26
N LYS A 277 -17.57 -9.16 -14.10
CA LYS A 277 -18.29 -10.40 -13.87
C LYS A 277 -17.59 -11.25 -12.82
N GLU A 278 -18.31 -11.59 -11.75
CA GLU A 278 -17.83 -12.50 -10.72
C GLU A 278 -17.71 -13.94 -11.28
N PRO A 279 -16.61 -14.67 -11.00
CA PRO A 279 -16.44 -16.06 -11.40
C PRO A 279 -17.24 -17.00 -10.47
N GLU A 280 -18.53 -17.10 -10.73
CA GLU A 280 -19.50 -17.86 -9.91
C GLU A 280 -19.10 -19.32 -9.63
N ILE A 281 -18.38 -19.97 -10.55
CA ILE A 281 -17.91 -21.36 -10.38
C ILE A 281 -17.05 -21.51 -9.12
N ILE A 282 -16.23 -20.51 -8.81
CA ILE A 282 -15.29 -20.54 -7.68
C ILE A 282 -15.91 -19.89 -6.44
N THR A 283 -16.75 -18.86 -6.62
CA THR A 283 -17.32 -18.12 -5.48
C THR A 283 -18.58 -18.74 -4.90
N HIS A 284 -19.39 -19.44 -5.70
CA HIS A 284 -20.64 -20.03 -5.22
C HIS A 284 -20.43 -21.00 -4.05
N PRO A 285 -19.45 -21.95 -4.08
CA PRO A 285 -19.18 -22.82 -2.94
C PRO A 285 -18.88 -22.04 -1.65
N LEU A 286 -18.09 -20.97 -1.74
CA LEU A 286 -17.71 -20.12 -0.60
C LEU A 286 -18.90 -19.33 -0.05
N ARG A 287 -19.79 -18.85 -0.92
CA ARG A 287 -21.00 -18.09 -0.52
C ARG A 287 -22.07 -18.98 0.10
N THR A 288 -22.15 -20.25 -0.31
CA THR A 288 -23.14 -21.21 0.21
C THR A 288 -22.66 -22.01 1.42
N ASP A 289 -21.39 -21.94 1.76
CA ASP A 289 -20.85 -22.63 2.93
C ASP A 289 -21.48 -22.07 4.22
N SER A 290 -22.14 -22.96 4.97
CA SER A 290 -22.79 -22.68 6.25
C SER A 290 -21.82 -22.59 7.41
N GLU A 291 -20.65 -23.21 7.29
CA GLU A 291 -19.59 -23.19 8.31
C GLU A 291 -18.55 -22.09 8.04
N ALA A 292 -18.68 -21.35 6.94
CA ALA A 292 -17.81 -20.24 6.62
C ALA A 292 -17.99 -19.07 7.59
N ILE A 293 -16.88 -18.45 7.96
CA ILE A 293 -16.88 -17.26 8.81
C ILE A 293 -17.07 -16.06 7.92
N ARG A 294 -17.97 -15.18 8.32
CA ARG A 294 -18.33 -14.00 7.54
C ARG A 294 -18.11 -12.75 8.37
N PHE A 295 -17.54 -11.74 7.75
CA PHE A 295 -17.26 -10.45 8.35
C PHE A 295 -17.50 -9.35 7.32
N VAL A 296 -18.02 -8.21 7.73
CA VAL A 296 -18.38 -7.12 6.82
C VAL A 296 -17.83 -5.81 7.34
N TYR A 297 -17.15 -5.06 6.49
CA TYR A 297 -16.79 -3.67 6.73
C TYR A 297 -17.81 -2.78 6.03
N GLN A 298 -18.53 -1.96 6.78
CA GLN A 298 -19.49 -0.99 6.26
C GLN A 298 -18.84 0.39 6.23
N TYR A 299 -18.82 0.99 5.04
CA TYR A 299 -18.27 2.32 4.83
C TYR A 299 -19.41 3.30 4.63
N ASP A 300 -19.24 4.50 5.17
CA ASP A 300 -20.02 5.69 4.83
C ASP A 300 -19.87 6.04 3.34
N TYR A 301 -18.64 5.93 2.86
CA TYR A 301 -18.25 6.08 1.47
C TYR A 301 -17.11 5.10 1.21
N LEU A 302 -17.32 4.13 0.31
CA LEU A 302 -16.30 3.18 -0.09
C LEU A 302 -15.49 3.79 -1.25
N PRO A 303 -14.20 4.12 -1.08
CA PRO A 303 -13.38 4.63 -2.17
C PRO A 303 -13.24 3.58 -3.28
N ASN A 304 -13.41 4.00 -4.54
CA ASN A 304 -13.28 3.09 -5.69
C ASN A 304 -11.87 2.47 -5.80
N SER A 305 -10.84 3.12 -5.23
CA SER A 305 -9.46 2.60 -5.20
C SER A 305 -9.23 1.55 -4.12
N LEU A 306 -10.16 1.32 -3.18
CA LEU A 306 -9.93 0.43 -2.05
C LEU A 306 -9.84 -1.04 -2.49
N MET A 307 -10.79 -1.50 -3.31
CA MET A 307 -10.78 -2.88 -3.82
C MET A 307 -9.56 -3.16 -4.72
N PRO A 308 -9.20 -2.30 -5.69
CA PRO A 308 -7.93 -2.40 -6.43
C PRO A 308 -6.72 -2.55 -5.53
N ARG A 309 -6.59 -1.70 -4.51
CA ARG A 309 -5.48 -1.76 -3.54
C ARG A 309 -5.46 -3.10 -2.81
N ILE A 310 -6.60 -3.60 -2.34
CA ILE A 310 -6.70 -4.92 -1.70
C ILE A 310 -6.22 -6.02 -2.65
N ILE A 311 -6.62 -5.98 -3.93
CA ILE A 311 -6.18 -6.95 -4.94
C ILE A 311 -4.66 -6.90 -5.10
N VAL A 312 -4.08 -5.70 -5.21
CA VAL A 312 -2.61 -5.54 -5.31
C VAL A 312 -1.90 -6.08 -4.08
N GLU A 313 -2.34 -5.72 -2.87
CA GLU A 313 -1.69 -6.16 -1.62
C GLU A 313 -1.81 -7.68 -1.40
N THR A 314 -2.89 -8.29 -1.89
CA THR A 314 -3.16 -9.72 -1.71
C THR A 314 -2.71 -10.60 -2.89
N HIS A 315 -2.02 -10.03 -3.89
CA HIS A 315 -1.66 -10.72 -5.13
C HIS A 315 -0.94 -12.07 -4.93
N ARG A 316 -0.13 -12.21 -3.87
CA ARG A 316 0.63 -13.44 -3.58
C ARG A 316 -0.25 -14.62 -3.15
N LEU A 317 -1.41 -14.34 -2.59
CA LEU A 317 -2.37 -15.34 -2.09
C LEU A 317 -3.51 -15.57 -3.08
N GLN A 318 -3.55 -14.82 -4.17
CA GLN A 318 -4.67 -14.75 -5.06
C GLN A 318 -4.79 -16.00 -5.93
N GLN A 319 -6.00 -16.55 -6.00
CA GLN A 319 -6.38 -17.58 -6.96
C GLN A 319 -7.09 -16.96 -8.16
N GLU A 320 -8.05 -16.06 -7.90
CA GLU A 320 -8.78 -15.32 -8.94
C GLU A 320 -9.15 -13.91 -8.50
N SER A 321 -9.35 -12.99 -9.45
CA SER A 321 -9.81 -11.62 -9.20
C SER A 321 -10.67 -11.05 -10.31
N TRP A 322 -11.59 -10.18 -9.93
CA TRP A 322 -12.39 -9.32 -10.79
C TRP A 322 -12.47 -7.93 -10.16
N ARG A 323 -13.05 -6.95 -10.86
CA ARG A 323 -13.03 -5.55 -10.43
C ARG A 323 -13.60 -5.30 -9.03
N THR A 324 -14.57 -6.10 -8.61
CA THR A 324 -15.28 -5.94 -7.33
C THR A 324 -14.97 -7.03 -6.31
N GLY A 325 -13.95 -7.86 -6.53
CA GLY A 325 -13.61 -8.91 -5.57
C GLY A 325 -12.44 -9.79 -5.96
N CYS A 326 -11.95 -10.56 -5.00
CA CYS A 326 -10.92 -11.56 -5.21
C CYS A 326 -11.15 -12.80 -4.34
N VAL A 327 -10.60 -13.91 -4.81
CA VAL A 327 -10.53 -15.18 -4.09
C VAL A 327 -9.07 -15.45 -3.72
N LEU A 328 -8.82 -15.67 -2.44
CA LEU A 328 -7.50 -15.93 -1.87
C LEU A 328 -7.43 -17.38 -1.36
N GLY A 329 -6.25 -17.98 -1.45
CA GLY A 329 -6.00 -19.33 -0.95
C GLY A 329 -4.77 -19.38 -0.06
N TYR A 330 -4.89 -20.00 1.12
CA TYR A 330 -3.79 -20.19 2.05
C TYR A 330 -3.97 -21.47 2.88
N ASN A 331 -2.95 -22.34 2.91
CA ASN A 331 -2.92 -23.58 3.71
C ASN A 331 -4.19 -24.47 3.58
N GLY A 332 -4.79 -24.52 2.39
CA GLY A 332 -6.03 -25.30 2.14
C GLY A 332 -7.32 -24.63 2.59
N SER A 333 -7.26 -23.39 3.10
CA SER A 333 -8.41 -22.52 3.32
C SER A 333 -8.58 -21.54 2.16
N MET A 334 -9.81 -21.12 1.91
CA MET A 334 -10.18 -20.21 0.83
C MET A 334 -10.93 -19.01 1.40
N ALA A 335 -10.60 -17.82 0.93
CA ALA A 335 -11.27 -16.59 1.34
C ALA A 335 -11.81 -15.85 0.13
N LEU A 336 -12.99 -15.27 0.28
CA LEU A 336 -13.66 -14.43 -0.70
C LEU A 336 -13.78 -13.02 -0.12
N ILE A 337 -13.21 -12.05 -0.83
CA ILE A 337 -13.40 -10.62 -0.57
C ILE A 337 -14.25 -10.07 -1.70
N SER A 338 -15.36 -9.42 -1.39
CA SER A 338 -16.23 -8.78 -2.39
C SER A 338 -16.78 -7.44 -1.93
N ALA A 339 -16.83 -6.47 -2.84
CA ALA A 339 -17.32 -5.12 -2.61
C ALA A 339 -18.72 -4.90 -3.23
N TYR A 340 -19.68 -4.41 -2.45
CA TYR A 340 -21.04 -4.08 -2.89
C TYR A 340 -21.70 -3.05 -1.96
N GLN A 341 -22.38 -2.03 -2.50
CA GLN A 341 -23.13 -1.02 -1.73
C GLN A 341 -22.37 -0.43 -0.52
N SER A 342 -21.17 0.08 -0.78
CA SER A 342 -20.27 0.60 0.26
C SER A 342 -19.91 -0.40 1.36
N ARG A 343 -19.95 -1.70 1.07
CA ARG A 343 -19.52 -2.76 1.98
C ARG A 343 -18.41 -3.58 1.35
N ILE A 344 -17.45 -3.99 2.17
CA ILE A 344 -16.51 -5.07 1.84
C ILE A 344 -16.90 -6.28 2.68
N SER A 345 -17.34 -7.34 2.02
CA SER A 345 -17.68 -8.62 2.64
C SER A 345 -16.50 -9.58 2.52
N LEU A 346 -16.10 -10.14 3.65
CA LEU A 346 -15.09 -11.17 3.79
C LEU A 346 -15.77 -12.48 4.19
N THR A 347 -15.51 -13.55 3.46
CA THR A 347 -16.00 -14.90 3.76
C THR A 347 -14.84 -15.88 3.71
N VAL A 348 -14.59 -16.62 4.79
CA VAL A 348 -13.48 -17.59 4.88
C VAL A 348 -14.03 -18.99 5.14
N SER A 349 -13.66 -19.93 4.28
CA SER A 349 -14.02 -21.34 4.33
C SER A 349 -12.77 -22.22 4.45
N GLY A 350 -12.87 -23.33 5.16
CA GLY A 350 -11.77 -24.27 5.40
C GLY A 350 -11.90 -25.01 6.73
N GLU A 351 -10.86 -25.77 7.09
CA GLU A 351 -10.79 -26.45 8.38
C GLU A 351 -10.84 -25.45 9.55
N PRO A 352 -11.53 -25.75 10.66
CA PRO A 352 -11.83 -24.78 11.71
C PRO A 352 -10.64 -23.95 12.23
N ARG A 353 -9.52 -24.61 12.55
CA ARG A 353 -8.33 -23.90 13.04
C ARG A 353 -7.69 -23.01 11.97
N LYS A 354 -7.59 -23.51 10.74
CA LYS A 354 -6.94 -22.81 9.62
C LYS A 354 -7.77 -21.64 9.10
N LYS A 355 -9.11 -21.76 9.11
CA LYS A 355 -9.99 -20.64 8.74
C LYS A 355 -9.93 -19.49 9.75
N TYR A 356 -9.74 -19.78 11.05
CA TYR A 356 -9.56 -18.75 12.08
C TYR A 356 -8.26 -17.98 11.89
N GLU A 357 -7.15 -18.70 11.68
CA GLU A 357 -5.85 -18.10 11.39
C GLU A 357 -5.92 -17.24 10.12
N PHE A 358 -6.52 -17.77 9.04
CA PHE A 358 -6.60 -17.04 7.79
C PHE A 358 -7.52 -15.80 7.86
N MET A 359 -8.64 -15.89 8.58
CA MET A 359 -9.51 -14.76 8.87
C MET A 359 -8.74 -13.65 9.61
N ALA A 360 -7.95 -14.00 10.62
CA ALA A 360 -7.15 -13.04 11.36
C ALA A 360 -6.12 -12.32 10.47
N ILE A 361 -5.43 -13.05 9.58
CA ILE A 361 -4.46 -12.48 8.65
C ILE A 361 -5.13 -11.49 7.69
N ILE A 362 -6.26 -11.88 7.07
CA ILE A 362 -6.94 -11.00 6.12
C ILE A 362 -7.53 -9.79 6.82
N ARG A 363 -8.14 -9.96 8.00
CA ARG A 363 -8.64 -8.83 8.79
C ARG A 363 -7.52 -7.87 9.15
N HIS A 364 -6.37 -8.37 9.59
CA HIS A 364 -5.21 -7.52 9.85
C HIS A 364 -4.83 -6.69 8.62
N LEU A 365 -4.74 -7.32 7.44
CA LEU A 365 -4.42 -6.62 6.20
C LEU A 365 -5.49 -5.55 5.87
N LEU A 366 -6.77 -5.88 5.99
CA LEU A 366 -7.86 -4.94 5.74
C LEU A 366 -7.89 -3.79 6.75
N ASP A 367 -7.65 -4.08 8.04
CA ASP A 367 -7.58 -3.09 9.11
C ASP A 367 -6.38 -2.16 8.90
N THR A 368 -5.22 -2.69 8.49
CA THR A 368 -4.04 -1.89 8.12
C THR A 368 -4.36 -0.97 6.94
N ILE A 369 -5.00 -1.48 5.88
CA ILE A 369 -5.42 -0.63 4.75
C ILE A 369 -6.43 0.44 5.23
N ASN A 370 -7.41 0.06 6.03
CA ASN A 370 -8.44 0.97 6.54
C ASN A 370 -7.88 2.03 7.49
N SER A 371 -6.82 1.74 8.25
CA SER A 371 -6.14 2.71 9.12
C SER A 371 -5.56 3.90 8.35
N THR A 372 -5.29 3.73 7.05
CA THR A 372 -4.82 4.81 6.17
C THR A 372 -5.95 5.70 5.63
N LEU A 373 -7.21 5.31 5.82
CA LEU A 373 -8.38 6.09 5.41
C LEU A 373 -8.74 7.13 6.49
N SER A 374 -9.29 8.27 6.06
CA SER A 374 -9.69 9.33 6.99
C SER A 374 -10.87 8.94 7.89
N ASP A 375 -11.80 8.13 7.36
CA ASP A 375 -13.01 7.69 8.05
C ASP A 375 -12.96 6.17 8.16
N GLN A 376 -13.11 5.64 9.38
CA GLN A 376 -13.04 4.20 9.65
C GLN A 376 -14.39 3.52 9.38
N PRO A 377 -14.39 2.30 8.84
CA PRO A 377 -15.62 1.55 8.62
C PRO A 377 -16.17 0.93 9.90
N ASP A 378 -17.49 0.79 9.96
CA ASP A 378 -18.14 -0.01 10.98
C ASP A 378 -17.88 -1.50 10.70
N MET A 379 -17.53 -2.23 11.75
CA MET A 379 -17.25 -3.66 11.68
C MET A 379 -18.50 -4.46 12.04
N LEU A 380 -18.99 -5.26 11.10
CA LEU A 380 -20.28 -5.92 11.20
C LEU A 380 -20.15 -7.44 11.03
N ILE A 381 -20.91 -8.18 11.83
CA ILE A 381 -21.07 -9.64 11.69
C ILE A 381 -22.48 -9.93 11.16
N PRO A 382 -22.62 -10.63 10.02
CA PRO A 382 -23.93 -11.01 9.50
C PRO A 382 -24.57 -12.06 10.40
N LEU A 383 -25.83 -11.84 10.78
CA LEU A 383 -26.55 -12.70 11.69
C LEU A 383 -27.11 -13.95 10.98
N PRO A 384 -26.80 -15.17 11.45
CA PRO A 384 -27.20 -16.42 10.79
C PRO A 384 -28.71 -16.51 10.51
N GLY A 385 -29.07 -16.78 9.25
CA GLY A 385 -30.47 -16.95 8.83
C GLY A 385 -31.30 -15.66 8.90
N THR A 386 -30.65 -14.49 8.77
CA THR A 386 -31.30 -13.19 8.62
C THR A 386 -30.53 -12.32 7.61
N THR A 387 -31.11 -11.17 7.25
CA THR A 387 -30.45 -10.13 6.43
C THR A 387 -29.77 -9.04 7.28
N GLU A 388 -29.84 -9.18 8.60
CA GLU A 388 -29.38 -8.18 9.56
C GLU A 388 -27.92 -8.43 9.96
N PHE A 389 -27.31 -7.38 10.51
CA PHE A 389 -25.94 -7.39 10.99
C PHE A 389 -25.91 -7.00 12.47
N ALA A 390 -24.91 -7.49 13.19
CA ALA A 390 -24.57 -7.05 14.53
C ALA A 390 -23.26 -6.28 14.48
N ASP A 391 -23.17 -5.19 15.26
CA ASP A 391 -21.94 -4.44 15.41
C ASP A 391 -20.92 -5.26 16.22
N TYR A 392 -19.71 -5.41 15.67
CA TYR A 392 -18.67 -6.22 16.27
C TYR A 392 -18.14 -5.65 17.58
N GLU A 393 -17.99 -4.32 17.67
CA GLU A 393 -17.50 -3.66 18.88
C GLU A 393 -18.55 -3.76 19.98
N GLU A 394 -19.83 -3.57 19.64
CA GLU A 394 -20.95 -3.77 20.56
C GLU A 394 -20.98 -5.20 21.12
N LEU A 395 -20.77 -6.22 20.27
CA LEU A 395 -20.73 -7.62 20.71
C LEU A 395 -19.56 -7.89 21.67
N LEU A 396 -18.39 -7.30 21.42
CA LEU A 396 -17.23 -7.42 22.30
C LEU A 396 -17.48 -6.76 23.66
N GLU A 397 -18.09 -5.58 23.70
CA GLU A 397 -18.45 -4.90 24.94
C GLU A 397 -19.48 -5.70 25.75
N ARG A 398 -20.53 -6.20 25.10
CA ARG A 398 -21.53 -7.06 25.74
C ARG A 398 -20.95 -8.34 26.32
N GLU A 399 -19.99 -8.98 25.62
CA GLU A 399 -19.31 -10.16 26.15
C GLU A 399 -18.47 -9.82 27.40
N ARG A 400 -17.81 -8.65 27.41
CA ARG A 400 -17.05 -8.14 28.58
C ARG A 400 -17.96 -7.85 29.77
N ASP A 401 -19.16 -7.34 29.51
CA ASP A 401 -20.20 -7.09 30.52
C ASP A 401 -20.89 -8.39 31.01
N GLY A 402 -20.54 -9.54 30.43
CA GLY A 402 -21.04 -10.86 30.82
C GLY A 402 -22.40 -11.22 30.21
N GLU A 403 -22.88 -10.44 29.22
CA GLU A 403 -24.05 -10.83 28.42
C GLU A 403 -23.71 -12.05 27.56
N ARG A 404 -24.66 -12.99 27.46
CA ARG A 404 -24.49 -14.20 26.64
C ARG A 404 -25.23 -14.15 25.32
N ASP A 405 -26.21 -13.26 25.23
CA ASP A 405 -27.23 -13.33 24.20
C ASP A 405 -27.48 -11.97 23.54
N TYR A 406 -27.37 -11.94 22.22
CA TYR A 406 -27.73 -10.79 21.40
C TYR A 406 -29.13 -10.99 20.80
N THR A 407 -30.05 -10.04 21.02
CA THR A 407 -31.44 -10.15 20.54
C THR A 407 -31.76 -9.04 19.55
N ILE A 408 -32.14 -9.43 18.33
CA ILE A 408 -32.75 -8.50 17.38
C ILE A 408 -34.27 -8.54 17.51
N TYR A 409 -34.94 -7.41 17.25
CA TYR A 409 -36.40 -7.29 17.31
C TYR A 409 -37.05 -7.12 15.93
N LYS A 410 -36.29 -6.70 14.92
CA LYS A 410 -36.69 -6.54 13.53
C LYS A 410 -35.64 -7.19 12.62
N PRO A 411 -36.03 -7.75 11.46
CA PRO A 411 -37.39 -7.91 10.95
C PRO A 411 -38.20 -8.99 11.69
N VAL A 412 -37.51 -9.93 12.37
CA VAL A 412 -38.12 -10.96 13.22
C VAL A 412 -37.34 -11.04 14.53
N LYS A 413 -38.05 -11.17 15.66
CA LYS A 413 -37.39 -11.34 16.96
C LYS A 413 -36.62 -12.67 16.98
N LYS A 414 -35.30 -12.58 17.03
CA LYS A 414 -34.39 -13.74 17.15
C LYS A 414 -33.30 -13.44 18.17
N LYS A 415 -32.84 -14.50 18.82
CA LYS A 415 -31.84 -14.47 19.87
C LYS A 415 -30.65 -15.31 19.42
N PHE A 416 -29.46 -14.77 19.55
CA PHE A 416 -28.19 -15.35 19.12
C PHE A 416 -27.23 -15.41 20.29
N ASN A 417 -26.36 -16.43 20.34
CA ASN A 417 -25.31 -16.50 21.34
C ASN A 417 -24.13 -15.61 20.92
N ILE A 418 -23.65 -14.74 21.82
CA ILE A 418 -22.59 -13.77 21.52
C ILE A 418 -21.26 -14.49 21.22
N SER A 419 -20.88 -15.46 22.04
CA SER A 419 -19.62 -16.19 21.86
C SER A 419 -19.60 -17.04 20.58
N GLU A 420 -20.76 -17.56 20.14
CA GLU A 420 -20.87 -18.23 18.82
C GLU A 420 -20.70 -17.26 17.65
N LEU A 421 -21.20 -16.01 17.78
CA LEU A 421 -21.02 -14.97 16.76
C LEU A 421 -19.57 -14.48 16.68
N LEU A 422 -18.90 -14.35 17.82
CA LEU A 422 -17.49 -13.95 17.90
C LEU A 422 -16.52 -15.11 17.60
N GLN A 423 -17.01 -16.35 17.55
CA GLN A 423 -16.17 -17.53 17.35
C GLN A 423 -15.44 -17.46 16.00
N GLY A 424 -14.11 -17.43 16.05
CA GLY A 424 -13.27 -17.40 14.86
C GLY A 424 -13.02 -16.02 14.27
N VAL A 425 -13.55 -14.98 14.89
CA VAL A 425 -13.31 -13.58 14.56
C VAL A 425 -12.31 -13.05 15.60
N ALA A 426 -11.01 -13.20 15.32
CA ALA A 426 -9.93 -12.85 16.25
C ALA A 426 -10.13 -11.43 16.84
N SER A 427 -9.89 -11.28 18.13
CA SER A 427 -9.95 -9.98 18.80
C SER A 427 -8.87 -9.05 18.24
N GLN A 428 -9.11 -7.74 18.24
CA GLN A 428 -8.09 -6.74 17.85
C GLN A 428 -6.77 -6.93 18.63
N TYR A 429 -6.82 -7.46 19.86
CA TYR A 429 -5.65 -7.79 20.66
C TYR A 429 -4.83 -8.95 20.08
N GLU A 430 -5.48 -10.03 19.64
CA GLU A 430 -4.81 -11.17 18.99
C GLU A 430 -4.22 -10.76 17.64
N ILE A 431 -4.92 -9.91 16.89
CA ILE A 431 -4.46 -9.32 15.62
C ILE A 431 -3.25 -8.42 15.85
N ALA A 432 -3.28 -7.52 16.85
CA ALA A 432 -2.15 -6.66 17.19
C ALA A 432 -0.92 -7.44 17.67
N MET A 433 -1.13 -8.57 18.36
CA MET A 433 -0.04 -9.43 18.83
C MET A 433 0.62 -10.21 17.68
N LEU A 434 -0.14 -10.54 16.63
CA LEU A 434 0.37 -11.11 15.38
C LEU A 434 1.07 -10.05 14.52
N SER A 435 0.50 -8.85 14.37
CA SER A 435 1.11 -7.69 13.69
C SER A 435 2.51 -7.41 14.22
N ARG A 436 2.63 -7.24 15.54
CA ARG A 436 3.92 -6.97 16.19
C ARG A 436 4.96 -8.05 15.90
N GLN A 437 4.56 -9.29 15.67
CA GLN A 437 5.49 -10.37 15.32
C GLN A 437 5.92 -10.32 13.85
N VAL A 438 5.00 -9.96 12.95
CA VAL A 438 5.28 -9.77 11.53
C VAL A 438 6.17 -8.55 11.32
N ASP A 439 5.90 -7.43 11.99
CA ASP A 439 6.71 -6.21 11.91
C ASP A 439 8.14 -6.47 12.41
N ILE A 440 8.30 -7.17 13.53
CA ILE A 440 9.63 -7.60 14.03
C ILE A 440 10.36 -8.52 13.03
N LEU A 441 9.65 -9.32 12.25
CA LEU A 441 10.25 -10.19 11.24
C LEU A 441 10.63 -9.43 9.97
N THR A 442 9.82 -8.45 9.57
CA THR A 442 10.08 -7.57 8.42
C THR A 442 11.27 -6.65 8.72
N ASP A 443 11.30 -6.01 9.89
CA ASP A 443 12.43 -5.20 10.36
C ASP A 443 13.74 -6.01 10.40
N LYS A 444 13.68 -7.28 10.81
CA LYS A 444 14.85 -8.18 10.81
C LYS A 444 15.30 -8.58 9.40
N VAL A 445 14.39 -8.64 8.43
CA VAL A 445 14.73 -8.91 7.02
C VAL A 445 15.35 -7.66 6.40
N ASP A 446 14.82 -6.49 6.71
CA ASP A 446 15.34 -5.20 6.25
C ASP A 446 16.72 -4.91 6.87
N ASP A 447 16.93 -5.20 8.16
CA ASP A 447 18.26 -5.12 8.81
C ASP A 447 19.30 -6.04 8.16
N VAL A 448 18.89 -7.23 7.70
CA VAL A 448 19.76 -8.17 6.99
C VAL A 448 20.05 -7.67 5.58
N GLN A 449 19.07 -7.09 4.89
CA GLN A 449 19.24 -6.46 3.57
C GLN A 449 20.16 -5.23 3.65
N GLU A 450 19.97 -4.38 4.64
CA GLU A 450 20.75 -3.15 4.82
C GLU A 450 22.20 -3.46 5.26
N SER A 451 22.37 -4.54 6.02
CA SER A 451 23.69 -5.09 6.33
C SER A 451 24.37 -5.66 5.08
N LEU A 452 23.65 -6.41 4.25
CA LEU A 452 24.17 -6.92 2.96
C LEU A 452 24.58 -5.78 2.04
N ASP A 453 23.77 -4.74 1.93
CA ASP A 453 24.03 -3.56 1.11
C ASP A 453 25.28 -2.80 1.58
N ARG A 454 25.47 -2.61 2.89
CA ARG A 454 26.70 -2.03 3.46
C ARG A 454 27.95 -2.86 3.12
N TYR A 455 27.83 -4.17 3.02
CA TYR A 455 28.93 -5.06 2.61
C TYR A 455 29.18 -5.00 1.09
N PHE A 456 28.12 -4.90 0.28
CA PHE A 456 28.22 -4.71 -1.17
C PHE A 456 28.84 -3.36 -1.56
N GLU A 457 28.49 -2.27 -0.89
CA GLU A 457 29.10 -0.95 -1.11
C GLU A 457 30.60 -0.95 -0.80
N LYS A 458 31.02 -1.62 0.30
CA LYS A 458 32.45 -1.81 0.62
C LYS A 458 33.20 -2.66 -0.41
N LEU A 459 32.53 -3.60 -1.07
CA LEU A 459 33.08 -4.43 -2.14
C LEU A 459 33.29 -3.64 -3.44
N MET A 460 32.37 -2.73 -3.76
CA MET A 460 32.44 -1.89 -4.97
C MET A 460 33.54 -0.83 -4.93
N GLN A 461 34.02 -0.45 -3.73
CA GLN A 461 35.09 0.52 -3.55
C GLN A 461 36.52 -0.02 -3.76
N ASN A 462 36.72 -1.31 -4.08
CA ASN A 462 38.07 -1.89 -4.19
C ASN A 462 38.29 -2.73 -5.48
N PRO A 463 38.92 -2.20 -6.55
CA PRO A 463 38.80 -2.78 -7.90
C PRO A 463 39.69 -4.00 -8.26
N ALA A 464 40.44 -4.65 -7.35
CA ALA A 464 41.63 -5.38 -7.81
C ALA A 464 41.87 -6.85 -7.41
N ASN A 465 41.04 -7.53 -6.59
CA ASN A 465 41.40 -8.91 -6.18
C ASN A 465 40.29 -9.95 -6.38
N ALA A 466 40.43 -10.75 -7.46
CA ALA A 466 39.60 -11.92 -7.73
C ALA A 466 39.61 -12.96 -6.59
N ARG A 467 40.75 -13.09 -5.89
CA ARG A 467 40.89 -13.93 -4.69
C ARG A 467 40.06 -13.44 -3.50
N LEU A 468 39.95 -12.12 -3.33
CA LEU A 468 39.16 -11.53 -2.23
C LEU A 468 37.66 -11.77 -2.44
N LYS A 469 37.19 -11.77 -3.69
CA LYS A 469 35.81 -12.15 -4.05
C LYS A 469 35.50 -13.60 -3.68
N GLU A 470 36.43 -14.52 -3.93
CA GLU A 470 36.28 -15.95 -3.67
C GLU A 470 36.35 -16.26 -2.16
N ASP A 471 37.26 -15.61 -1.43
CA ASP A 471 37.36 -15.71 0.03
C ASP A 471 36.13 -15.10 0.75
N ILE A 472 35.52 -14.06 0.18
CA ILE A 472 34.27 -13.46 0.71
C ILE A 472 33.05 -14.35 0.41
N LEU A 473 32.99 -15.00 -0.75
CA LEU A 473 31.96 -15.99 -1.07
C LEU A 473 32.01 -17.18 -0.12
N ASN A 474 33.23 -17.63 0.21
CA ASN A 474 33.45 -18.69 1.20
C ASN A 474 33.12 -18.21 2.62
N ALA A 475 33.44 -16.96 2.98
CA ALA A 475 33.07 -16.39 4.27
C ALA A 475 31.55 -16.21 4.43
N LEU A 476 30.82 -15.84 3.37
CA LEU A 476 29.35 -15.79 3.34
C LEU A 476 28.73 -17.18 3.50
N GLN A 477 29.33 -18.21 2.89
CA GLN A 477 28.94 -19.60 3.11
C GLN A 477 29.27 -20.08 4.54
N GLU A 478 30.44 -19.76 5.09
CA GLU A 478 30.81 -20.16 6.46
C GLU A 478 29.98 -19.44 7.52
N ASN A 479 29.65 -18.16 7.32
CA ASN A 479 28.85 -17.37 8.26
C ASN A 479 27.37 -17.78 8.23
N SER A 480 26.81 -18.07 7.05
CA SER A 480 25.47 -18.65 6.93
C SER A 480 25.40 -20.04 7.59
N ILE A 481 26.40 -20.90 7.40
CA ILE A 481 26.46 -22.22 8.04
C ILE A 481 26.64 -22.13 9.57
N ALA A 482 27.41 -21.17 10.06
CA ALA A 482 27.62 -20.94 11.49
C ALA A 482 26.35 -20.41 12.18
N GLN A 483 25.67 -19.42 11.57
CA GLN A 483 24.38 -18.91 12.05
C GLN A 483 23.29 -19.99 12.00
N ILE A 484 23.24 -20.80 10.93
CA ILE A 484 22.33 -21.95 10.84
C ILE A 484 22.63 -22.98 11.94
N LYS A 485 23.89 -23.20 12.31
CA LYS A 485 24.27 -24.11 13.41
C LYS A 485 23.88 -23.57 14.79
N GLU A 486 23.97 -22.26 15.00
CA GLU A 486 23.60 -21.61 16.26
C GLU A 486 22.08 -21.61 16.45
N ILE A 487 21.33 -21.25 15.40
CA ILE A 487 19.87 -21.39 15.33
C ILE A 487 19.45 -22.84 15.57
N ASN A 488 20.15 -23.83 14.98
CA ASN A 488 19.86 -25.24 15.23
C ASN A 488 20.12 -25.67 16.68
N ARG A 489 21.12 -25.10 17.36
CA ARG A 489 21.41 -25.43 18.76
C ARG A 489 20.34 -24.84 19.68
N GLU A 490 19.94 -23.60 19.43
CA GLU A 490 18.86 -22.94 20.17
C GLU A 490 17.50 -23.62 19.96
N ILE A 491 17.20 -24.07 18.74
CA ILE A 491 16.01 -24.89 18.45
C ILE A 491 16.04 -26.21 19.24
N ILE A 492 17.20 -26.88 19.33
CA ILE A 492 17.30 -28.17 20.05
C ILE A 492 17.17 -27.98 21.57
N ASP A 493 17.83 -26.97 22.13
CA ASP A 493 17.74 -26.66 23.56
C ASP A 493 16.32 -26.20 23.94
N PHE A 494 15.67 -25.45 23.04
CA PHE A 494 14.29 -25.02 23.18
C PHE A 494 13.28 -26.20 23.13
N LEU A 495 13.45 -27.11 22.16
CA LEU A 495 12.62 -28.31 22.06
C LEU A 495 12.76 -29.21 23.30
N ALA A 496 13.98 -29.36 23.84
CA ALA A 496 14.22 -30.14 25.07
C ALA A 496 13.41 -29.60 26.26
N VAL A 497 13.35 -28.28 26.43
CA VAL A 497 12.58 -27.61 27.49
C VAL A 497 11.07 -27.76 27.28
N CYS A 498 10.59 -27.70 26.03
CA CYS A 498 9.19 -27.92 25.69
C CYS A 498 8.71 -29.36 25.93
N PHE A 499 9.54 -30.36 25.64
CA PHE A 499 9.20 -31.78 25.85
C PHE A 499 9.17 -32.19 27.33
N GLU A 500 9.94 -31.52 28.20
CA GLU A 500 9.82 -31.71 29.66
C GLU A 500 8.49 -31.20 30.22
N HIS A 501 7.87 -30.19 29.60
CA HIS A 501 6.58 -29.61 30.05
C HIS A 501 5.33 -30.33 29.51
N LEU A 502 5.47 -31.18 28.47
CA LEU A 502 4.36 -31.81 27.74
C LEU A 502 4.19 -33.31 28.03
N HIS A 503 4.68 -33.81 29.17
CA HIS A 503 4.72 -35.24 29.55
C HIS A 503 3.37 -36.00 29.63
N GLY A 504 2.25 -35.38 29.23
CA GLY A 504 0.90 -35.93 29.34
C GLY A 504 0.35 -36.60 28.07
N ASP A 505 0.47 -35.98 26.89
CA ASP A 505 -0.26 -36.43 25.70
C ASP A 505 0.50 -36.08 24.41
N ILE A 506 1.44 -36.94 24.00
CA ILE A 506 2.13 -36.81 22.72
C ILE A 506 1.94 -38.11 21.92
N ASP A 507 1.30 -37.99 20.75
CA ASP A 507 1.05 -39.09 19.81
C ASP A 507 2.33 -39.80 19.36
N SER A 508 2.21 -41.10 19.03
CA SER A 508 3.32 -41.97 18.64
C SER A 508 4.11 -41.46 17.41
N GLU A 509 3.48 -40.67 16.54
CA GLU A 509 4.13 -40.06 15.37
C GLU A 509 5.15 -38.97 15.77
N LEU A 510 4.90 -38.19 16.82
CA LEU A 510 5.80 -37.12 17.28
C LEU A 510 7.07 -37.68 17.94
N GLN A 511 6.96 -38.79 18.67
CA GLN A 511 8.14 -39.50 19.21
C GLN A 511 9.03 -40.08 18.10
N GLU A 512 8.42 -40.58 17.03
CA GLU A 512 9.15 -41.14 15.90
C GLU A 512 9.88 -40.07 15.10
N ILE A 513 9.28 -38.89 14.94
CA ILE A 513 9.89 -37.72 14.30
C ILE A 513 11.04 -37.18 15.14
N TYR A 514 10.88 -37.08 16.47
CA TYR A 514 11.94 -36.68 17.41
C TYR A 514 13.15 -37.62 17.34
N ALA A 515 12.93 -38.93 17.32
CA ALA A 515 13.98 -39.93 17.19
C ALA A 515 14.72 -39.87 15.84
N LYS A 516 14.01 -39.55 14.75
CA LYS A 516 14.61 -39.34 13.41
C LYS A 516 15.46 -38.07 13.38
N LEU A 517 14.99 -36.97 13.98
CA LEU A 517 15.69 -35.68 14.05
C LEU A 517 17.05 -35.79 14.78
N HIS A 518 17.11 -36.56 15.86
CA HIS A 518 18.35 -36.76 16.63
C HIS A 518 19.41 -37.59 15.88
N LYS A 519 19.01 -38.46 14.95
CA LYS A 519 19.91 -39.35 14.20
C LYS A 519 20.45 -38.77 12.89
N THR A 520 19.82 -37.75 12.33
CA THR A 520 20.22 -37.19 11.02
C THR A 520 21.36 -36.17 11.16
N SER A 521 22.46 -36.33 10.44
CA SER A 521 23.57 -35.35 10.38
C SER A 521 23.41 -34.28 9.30
N ASN A 522 22.41 -34.44 8.42
CA ASN A 522 22.11 -33.53 7.32
C ASN A 522 21.23 -32.34 7.80
N VAL A 523 21.81 -31.14 7.72
CA VAL A 523 21.22 -29.86 8.16
C VAL A 523 19.92 -29.53 7.42
N GLN A 524 19.84 -29.82 6.11
CA GLN A 524 18.68 -29.50 5.29
C GLN A 524 17.48 -30.41 5.60
N MET A 525 17.74 -31.67 5.96
CA MET A 525 16.70 -32.60 6.45
C MET A 525 16.22 -32.24 7.85
N LYS A 526 17.12 -31.84 8.74
CA LYS A 526 16.76 -31.38 10.09
C LYS A 526 15.83 -30.16 10.06
N LEU A 527 16.15 -29.18 9.20
CA LEU A 527 15.29 -28.02 8.96
C LEU A 527 13.94 -28.40 8.38
N LYS A 528 13.90 -29.26 7.36
CA LYS A 528 12.62 -29.73 6.77
C LYS A 528 11.74 -30.48 7.78
N LEU A 529 12.34 -31.19 8.73
CA LEU A 529 11.62 -31.95 9.76
C LEU A 529 11.25 -31.11 10.99
N ALA A 530 11.95 -30.00 11.26
CA ALA A 530 11.70 -29.09 12.39
C ALA A 530 10.63 -28.02 12.09
N VAL A 531 10.50 -27.59 10.83
CA VAL A 531 9.52 -26.58 10.40
C VAL A 531 8.05 -26.96 10.73
N PRO A 532 7.60 -28.21 10.57
CA PRO A 532 6.25 -28.60 10.98
C PRO A 532 6.04 -28.55 12.51
N LEU A 533 7.09 -28.82 13.29
CA LEU A 533 7.09 -28.87 14.76
C LEU A 533 7.09 -27.48 15.41
N LEU A 534 7.84 -26.53 14.84
CA LEU A 534 7.89 -25.14 15.32
C LEU A 534 6.55 -24.41 15.10
N ASN A 535 5.84 -24.71 14.02
CA ASN A 535 4.49 -24.21 13.77
C ASN A 535 3.43 -24.81 14.71
N LEU A 536 3.65 -26.03 15.23
CA LEU A 536 2.75 -26.67 16.18
C LEU A 536 2.89 -26.13 17.61
N LEU A 537 4.04 -25.54 17.96
CA LEU A 537 4.39 -25.13 19.33
C LEU A 537 4.43 -23.61 19.57
N GLY A 538 4.28 -22.77 18.54
CA GLY A 538 3.95 -21.34 18.68
C GLY A 538 5.01 -20.44 19.34
N VAL A 539 6.31 -20.64 19.09
CA VAL A 539 7.38 -19.93 19.82
C VAL A 539 8.17 -18.92 18.95
N LYS A 540 8.48 -17.77 19.58
CA LYS A 540 9.24 -16.59 19.10
C LYS A 540 10.72 -16.62 19.50
N PHE A 541 11.60 -16.00 18.71
CA PHE A 541 13.04 -15.84 19.00
C PHE A 541 13.45 -14.37 19.30
N GLU A 542 14.14 -14.15 20.41
CA GLU A 542 14.83 -12.90 20.78
C GLU A 542 16.28 -13.22 21.21
N THR A 543 17.30 -12.56 20.64
CA THR A 543 18.51 -12.08 21.35
C THR A 543 19.45 -11.25 20.44
N GLU A 544 20.00 -10.16 21.00
CA GLU A 544 20.96 -9.20 20.40
C GLU A 544 22.42 -9.76 20.28
N VAL A 545 23.20 -9.31 19.28
CA VAL A 545 24.56 -9.81 18.97
C VAL A 545 25.68 -8.90 19.51
N ASP A 546 26.60 -9.44 20.30
CA ASP A 546 27.83 -8.76 20.79
C ASP A 546 28.94 -8.70 19.72
N LEU A 547 28.91 -7.65 18.92
CA LEU A 547 29.90 -7.34 17.88
C LEU A 547 31.33 -7.11 18.41
N LYS A 548 31.50 -6.69 19.67
CA LYS A 548 32.84 -6.42 20.25
C LYS A 548 33.56 -7.72 20.61
N GLY A 549 32.84 -8.70 21.15
CA GLY A 549 33.39 -10.02 21.46
C GLY A 549 33.86 -10.78 20.21
N TRP A 550 33.11 -10.65 19.12
CA TRP A 550 33.42 -11.27 17.83
C TRP A 550 34.68 -10.67 17.18
N ALA A 551 34.79 -9.34 17.14
CA ALA A 551 35.94 -8.65 16.53
C ALA A 551 37.28 -9.02 17.20
N LYS A 552 37.31 -9.13 18.54
CA LYS A 552 38.52 -9.55 19.28
C LYS A 552 38.95 -10.99 18.97
N LYS A 553 38.01 -11.91 18.72
CA LYS A 553 38.32 -13.31 18.37
C LYS A 553 38.92 -13.41 16.96
N MET A 554 38.47 -12.57 16.03
CA MET A 554 38.93 -12.59 14.64
C MET A 554 40.35 -12.02 14.47
N ASP A 555 40.71 -10.93 15.17
CA ASP A 555 42.08 -10.39 15.12
C ASP A 555 43.11 -11.39 15.67
N LYS A 556 42.77 -12.08 16.78
CA LYS A 556 43.64 -13.09 17.39
C LYS A 556 43.90 -14.30 16.47
N LYS A 557 42.95 -14.60 15.57
CA LYS A 557 43.02 -15.76 14.67
C LYS A 557 43.67 -15.44 13.33
N TYR A 558 43.51 -14.23 12.80
CA TYR A 558 43.93 -13.91 11.43
C TYR A 558 44.91 -12.72 11.30
N LYS A 559 45.30 -12.06 12.40
CA LYS A 559 46.20 -10.87 12.44
C LYS A 559 46.01 -9.98 11.21
N MET A 560 44.82 -9.41 11.07
CA MET A 560 44.48 -8.62 9.89
C MET A 560 44.75 -7.13 10.14
N PRO A 561 45.58 -6.46 9.32
CA PRO A 561 45.88 -5.03 9.45
C PRO A 561 44.63 -4.12 9.42
N LEU A 562 43.57 -4.60 8.79
CA LEU A 562 42.28 -3.92 8.62
C LEU A 562 41.63 -3.49 9.95
N PHE A 563 41.80 -4.29 11.03
CA PHE A 563 41.20 -3.99 12.34
C PHE A 563 41.92 -2.87 13.09
N LYS A 564 43.23 -2.70 12.86
CA LYS A 564 44.00 -1.56 13.36
C LYS A 564 43.71 -0.27 12.58
N SER A 565 43.46 -0.36 11.28
CA SER A 565 43.13 0.81 10.45
C SER A 565 41.72 1.36 10.68
N LEU A 566 40.81 0.55 11.26
CA LEU A 566 39.43 0.94 11.58
C LEU A 566 39.25 1.51 13.00
N GLY A 567 40.31 1.60 13.82
CA GLY A 567 40.26 2.23 15.15
C GLY A 567 39.45 1.47 16.23
N LEU A 568 38.99 0.26 15.94
CA LEU A 568 38.15 -0.56 16.85
C LEU A 568 38.95 -1.32 17.92
N LEU A 569 40.28 -1.23 17.88
CA LEU A 569 41.21 -1.71 18.89
C LEU A 569 42.32 -0.66 19.05
N SER A 570 42.51 -0.14 20.27
CA SER A 570 43.60 0.77 20.64
C SER A 570 44.94 0.06 20.75
#